data_AF-A0A0Q1AQ25-F1
#
_entry.id   AF-A0A0Q1AQ25-F1
#
_cell.length_a   1.000
_cell.length_b   1.000
_cell.length_c   1.000
_cell.angle_alpha   90.00
_cell.angle_beta   90.00
_cell.angle_gamma   90.00
#
_symmetry.space_group_name_H-M   'P 1'
#
loop_
_entity.id
_entity.type
_entity.pdbx_description
1 polymer ?
#
loop_
_entity_poly.entity_id
_entity_poly.type
_entity_poly.pdbx_seq_one_letter_code
_entity_poly.pdbx_strand_id
1 'polypeptide(L)'
;MVEVYEVGVLLKGPSAIGKSESAVEMVMAGHKFIADDVVLVKKRNNQLIGSQLSTESKNYPVEIKGLGIIDVAELFGTRAVKKSGVIEIEIELYAPVDNKIVSGEYLGDLTESKNYLGIEVNYYRIPVTPGRNVSKLVEIIVLNYKVMKKSGKSFIDNLNQDIIDRNLRGE
;
A
#
# COMPACT_ATOMS: atom_id res chain seq x y z
N MET A 1 -6.74 -5.11 0.77
CA MET A 1 -6.26 -4.60 -0.54
C MET A 1 -7.11 -3.42 -0.95
N VAL A 2 -6.44 -2.35 -1.37
CA VAL A 2 -7.06 -1.13 -1.90
C VAL A 2 -6.37 -0.75 -3.22
N GLU A 3 -7.00 0.10 -4.03
CA GLU A 3 -6.40 0.73 -5.20
C GLU A 3 -6.35 2.24 -4.97
N VAL A 4 -5.14 2.76 -4.81
CA VAL A 4 -4.83 4.15 -4.47
C VAL A 4 -4.20 4.78 -5.70
N TYR A 5 -4.77 5.86 -6.21
CA TYR A 5 -4.32 6.50 -7.47
C TYR A 5 -4.05 5.48 -8.61
N GLU A 6 -4.95 4.51 -8.79
CA GLU A 6 -4.86 3.44 -9.80
C GLU A 6 -3.73 2.42 -9.59
N VAL A 7 -3.08 2.42 -8.43
CA VAL A 7 -2.06 1.44 -8.03
C VAL A 7 -2.65 0.51 -6.97
N GLY A 8 -2.62 -0.79 -7.21
CA GLY A 8 -3.13 -1.75 -6.22
C GLY A 8 -2.12 -2.04 -5.12
N VAL A 9 -2.57 -1.84 -3.89
CA VAL A 9 -1.80 -1.95 -2.65
C VAL A 9 -2.33 -3.08 -1.79
N LEU A 10 -1.44 -4.02 -1.47
CA LEU A 10 -1.66 -5.05 -0.47
C LEU A 10 -1.15 -4.55 0.88
N LEU A 11 -2.08 -4.24 1.79
CA LEU A 11 -1.75 -3.88 3.18
C LEU A 11 -1.68 -5.13 4.05
N LYS A 12 -0.56 -5.30 4.73
CA LYS A 12 -0.30 -6.36 5.70
C LYS A 12 0.14 -5.81 7.04
N GLY A 13 0.13 -6.67 8.05
CA GLY A 13 0.54 -6.34 9.41
C GLY A 13 -0.35 -7.03 10.44
N PRO A 14 0.02 -6.94 11.73
CA PRO A 14 -0.73 -7.54 12.83
C PRO A 14 -2.21 -7.17 12.86
N SER A 15 -3.05 -8.03 13.45
CA SER A 15 -4.46 -7.70 13.69
C SER A 15 -4.57 -6.44 14.58
N ALA A 16 -5.63 -5.65 14.36
CA ALA A 16 -5.90 -4.40 15.07
C ALA A 16 -4.82 -3.29 14.97
N ILE A 17 -3.85 -3.40 14.05
CA ILE A 17 -2.86 -2.33 13.80
C ILE A 17 -3.44 -1.11 13.04
N GLY A 18 -4.71 -1.19 12.59
CA GLY A 18 -5.36 -0.11 11.84
C GLY A 18 -5.48 -0.31 10.33
N LYS A 19 -5.33 -1.55 9.83
CA LYS A 19 -5.41 -1.86 8.38
C LYS A 19 -6.79 -1.51 7.80
N SER A 20 -7.85 -2.02 8.43
CA SER A 20 -9.24 -1.88 7.99
C SER A 20 -9.70 -0.43 8.09
N GLU A 21 -9.35 0.25 9.18
CA GLU A 21 -9.60 1.67 9.40
C GLU A 21 -8.90 2.53 8.34
N SER A 22 -7.63 2.24 8.05
CA SER A 22 -6.88 2.97 7.00
C SER A 22 -7.47 2.72 5.61
N ALA A 23 -7.90 1.49 5.32
CA ALA A 23 -8.54 1.16 4.06
C ALA A 23 -9.83 1.95 3.85
N VAL A 24 -10.66 2.06 4.89
CA VAL A 24 -11.90 2.86 4.85
C VAL A 24 -11.59 4.36 4.72
N GLU A 25 -10.61 4.88 5.45
CA GLU A 25 -10.18 6.28 5.32
C GLU A 25 -9.70 6.59 3.89
N MET A 26 -8.96 5.67 3.25
CA MET A 26 -8.58 5.81 1.84
C MET A 26 -9.79 5.80 0.90
N VAL A 27 -10.82 4.99 1.18
CA VAL A 27 -12.08 5.03 0.42
C VAL A 27 -12.77 6.38 0.57
N MET A 28 -12.82 6.94 1.79
CA MET A 28 -13.35 8.28 2.04
C MET A 28 -12.58 9.36 1.28
N ALA A 29 -11.27 9.15 1.04
CA ALA A 29 -10.44 10.01 0.21
C ALA A 29 -10.62 9.80 -1.31
N GLY A 30 -11.50 8.88 -1.74
CA GLY A 30 -11.87 8.64 -3.14
C GLY A 30 -11.23 7.41 -3.79
N HIS A 31 -10.38 6.67 -3.07
CA HIS A 31 -9.73 5.45 -3.55
C HIS A 31 -10.70 4.27 -3.62
N LYS A 32 -10.26 3.14 -4.19
CA LYS A 32 -11.12 1.96 -4.34
C LYS A 32 -10.77 0.88 -3.34
N PHE A 33 -11.78 0.35 -2.69
CA PHE A 33 -11.65 -0.85 -1.89
C PHE A 33 -11.81 -2.11 -2.75
N ILE A 34 -11.01 -3.14 -2.49
CA ILE A 34 -11.10 -4.40 -3.21
C ILE A 34 -11.48 -5.53 -2.25
N ALA A 35 -10.71 -5.71 -1.18
CA ALA A 35 -10.93 -6.80 -0.22
C ALA A 35 -10.31 -6.45 1.13
N ASP A 36 -10.84 -7.00 2.23
CA ASP A 36 -10.24 -6.96 3.57
C ASP A 36 -10.07 -8.37 4.11
N ASP A 37 -9.19 -8.51 5.10
CA ASP A 37 -8.77 -9.75 5.78
C ASP A 37 -8.14 -10.81 4.86
N VAL A 38 -8.93 -11.37 3.94
CA VAL A 38 -8.49 -12.39 2.98
C VAL A 38 -8.48 -11.81 1.56
N VAL A 39 -7.29 -11.82 0.95
CA VAL A 39 -7.08 -11.42 -0.46
C VAL A 39 -6.73 -12.66 -1.27
N LEU A 40 -7.59 -13.02 -2.21
CA LEU A 40 -7.31 -14.08 -3.17
C LEU A 40 -6.37 -13.53 -4.25
N VAL A 41 -5.18 -14.12 -4.35
CA VAL A 41 -4.15 -13.74 -5.32
C VAL A 41 -4.06 -14.78 -6.44
N LYS A 42 -4.17 -14.33 -7.70
CA LYS A 42 -3.98 -15.15 -8.90
C LYS A 42 -2.95 -14.53 -9.83
N LYS A 43 -2.19 -15.35 -10.53
CA LYS A 43 -1.31 -14.90 -11.62
C LYS A 43 -2.07 -14.91 -12.94
N ARG A 44 -2.08 -13.78 -13.66
CA ARG A 44 -2.67 -13.64 -15.01
C ARG A 44 -1.82 -12.70 -15.84
N ASN A 45 -1.43 -13.10 -17.06
CA ASN A 45 -0.64 -12.28 -17.98
C ASN A 45 0.62 -11.65 -17.34
N ASN A 46 1.34 -12.45 -16.54
CA ASN A 46 2.51 -12.01 -15.77
C ASN A 46 2.25 -10.86 -14.78
N GLN A 47 1.01 -10.70 -14.33
CA GLN A 47 0.61 -9.79 -13.27
C GLN A 47 -0.06 -10.57 -12.14
N LEU A 48 0.02 -10.03 -10.93
CA LEU A 48 -0.70 -10.54 -9.76
C LEU A 48 -2.02 -9.80 -9.67
N ILE A 49 -3.12 -10.54 -9.67
CA ILE A 49 -4.47 -10.02 -9.53
C ILE A 49 -4.97 -10.38 -8.14
N GLY A 50 -5.27 -9.36 -7.34
CA GLY A 50 -5.91 -9.50 -6.04
C GLY A 50 -7.42 -9.26 -6.13
N SER A 51 -8.18 -10.01 -5.35
CA SER A 51 -9.65 -9.95 -5.31
C SER A 51 -10.18 -10.46 -3.98
N GLN A 52 -11.48 -10.28 -3.73
CA GLN A 52 -12.17 -10.99 -2.67
C GLN A 52 -12.19 -12.50 -2.94
N LEU A 53 -12.34 -13.30 -1.89
CA LEU A 53 -12.49 -14.76 -2.03
C LEU A 53 -13.74 -15.14 -2.83
N SER A 54 -14.87 -14.44 -2.61
CA SER A 54 -16.12 -14.63 -3.34
C SER A 54 -16.29 -13.55 -4.41
N THR A 55 -15.94 -13.86 -5.66
CA THR A 55 -16.01 -12.91 -6.78
C THR A 55 -17.44 -12.59 -7.25
N GLU A 56 -18.42 -13.40 -6.82
CA GLU A 56 -19.84 -13.21 -7.08
C GLU A 56 -20.54 -12.35 -6.01
N SER A 57 -19.87 -12.09 -4.88
CA SER A 57 -20.41 -11.23 -3.83
C SER A 57 -20.63 -9.81 -4.36
N LYS A 58 -21.78 -9.23 -4.02
CA LYS A 58 -22.04 -7.79 -4.20
C LYS A 58 -21.57 -6.97 -2.99
N ASN A 59 -21.32 -7.64 -1.87
CA ASN A 59 -21.03 -7.03 -0.59
C ASN A 59 -19.52 -6.90 -0.38
N TYR A 60 -19.11 -5.82 0.27
CA TYR A 60 -17.72 -5.53 0.60
C TYR A 60 -17.58 -5.36 2.12
N PRO A 61 -17.68 -6.46 2.89
CA PRO A 61 -17.64 -6.40 4.33
C PRO A 61 -16.25 -6.03 4.85
N VAL A 62 -16.22 -5.15 5.85
CA VAL A 62 -15.02 -4.75 6.60
C VAL A 62 -15.36 -4.72 8.08
N GLU A 63 -14.52 -5.31 8.93
CA GLU A 63 -14.67 -5.21 10.39
C GLU A 63 -13.92 -3.97 10.89
N ILE A 64 -14.65 -3.05 11.54
CA ILE A 64 -14.08 -1.88 12.21
C ILE A 64 -14.18 -2.08 13.72
N LYS A 65 -13.04 -2.02 14.43
CA LYS A 65 -13.04 -2.26 15.88
C LYS A 65 -13.82 -1.16 16.60
N GLY A 66 -14.73 -1.58 17.49
CA GLY A 66 -15.63 -0.67 18.22
C GLY A 66 -16.90 -0.28 17.46
N LEU A 67 -17.00 -0.55 16.15
CA LEU A 67 -18.20 -0.29 15.33
C LEU A 67 -18.90 -1.58 14.90
N GLY A 68 -18.11 -2.63 14.56
CA GLY A 68 -18.62 -3.89 14.01
C GLY A 68 -18.35 -4.00 12.50
N ILE A 69 -19.08 -4.89 11.83
CA ILE A 69 -18.95 -5.13 10.39
C ILE A 69 -19.78 -4.10 9.63
N ILE A 70 -19.18 -3.47 8.63
CA ILE A 70 -19.84 -2.55 7.70
C ILE A 70 -19.71 -3.04 6.25
N ASP A 71 -20.59 -2.61 5.36
CA ASP A 71 -20.43 -2.81 3.92
C ASP A 71 -19.95 -1.50 3.25
N VAL A 72 -18.74 -1.53 2.69
CA VAL A 72 -18.12 -0.39 2.02
C VAL A 72 -18.93 0.07 0.80
N ALA A 73 -19.52 -0.87 0.06
CA ALA A 73 -20.28 -0.53 -1.15
C ALA A 73 -21.63 0.14 -0.81
N GLU A 74 -22.25 -0.26 0.30
CA GLU A 74 -23.51 0.35 0.77
C GLU A 74 -23.27 1.77 1.28
N LEU A 75 -22.18 2.00 2.02
CA LEU A 75 -21.87 3.30 2.61
C LEU A 75 -21.32 4.32 1.61
N PHE A 76 -20.42 3.90 0.72
CA PHE A 76 -19.68 4.81 -0.18
C PHE A 76 -20.06 4.66 -1.67
N GLY A 77 -21.00 3.76 -1.96
CA GLY A 77 -21.53 3.49 -3.29
C GLY A 77 -20.66 2.52 -4.11
N THR A 78 -21.24 1.97 -5.17
CA THR A 78 -20.59 0.98 -6.05
C THR A 78 -19.33 1.50 -6.75
N ARG A 79 -19.17 2.83 -6.87
CA ARG A 79 -17.97 3.46 -7.41
C ARG A 79 -16.80 3.43 -6.43
N ALA A 80 -17.01 3.17 -5.14
CA ALA A 80 -15.96 3.09 -4.13
C ALA A 80 -15.28 1.72 -4.07
N VAL A 81 -15.79 0.73 -4.81
CA VAL A 81 -15.32 -0.65 -4.74
C VAL A 81 -14.93 -1.19 -6.12
N LYS A 82 -14.03 -2.18 -6.14
CA LYS A 82 -13.65 -2.94 -7.35
C LYS A 82 -13.58 -4.42 -7.02
N LYS A 83 -14.06 -5.26 -7.94
CA LYS A 83 -13.99 -6.73 -7.80
C LYS A 83 -12.56 -7.27 -7.73
N SER A 84 -11.64 -6.62 -8.42
CA SER A 84 -10.23 -7.01 -8.48
C SER A 84 -9.33 -5.85 -8.89
N GLY A 85 -8.05 -5.95 -8.56
CA GLY A 85 -6.99 -5.03 -9.01
C GLY A 85 -5.66 -5.74 -9.19
N VAL A 86 -4.72 -5.09 -9.89
CA VAL A 86 -3.33 -5.58 -9.99
C VAL A 86 -2.61 -5.26 -8.70
N ILE A 87 -1.90 -6.22 -8.11
CA ILE A 87 -1.06 -5.99 -6.93
C ILE A 87 0.31 -5.50 -7.43
N GLU A 88 0.65 -4.26 -7.13
CA GLU A 88 1.91 -3.63 -7.54
C GLU A 88 2.81 -3.30 -6.34
N ILE A 89 2.18 -3.05 -5.19
CA ILE A 89 2.85 -2.72 -3.94
C ILE A 89 2.32 -3.59 -2.80
N GLU A 90 3.22 -4.10 -1.97
CA GLU A 90 2.95 -4.57 -0.62
C GLU A 90 3.45 -3.56 0.40
N ILE A 91 2.61 -3.24 1.37
CA ILE A 91 2.97 -2.40 2.51
C ILE A 91 2.72 -3.21 3.78
N GLU A 92 3.78 -3.52 4.52
CA GLU A 92 3.71 -4.13 5.84
C GLU A 92 3.73 -3.06 6.93
N LEU A 93 2.63 -2.97 7.68
CA LEU A 93 2.52 -2.17 8.88
C LEU A 93 3.09 -2.92 10.07
N TYR A 94 3.92 -2.26 10.88
CA TYR A 94 4.44 -2.83 12.12
C TYR A 94 4.34 -1.85 13.29
N ALA A 95 4.23 -2.40 14.50
CA ALA A 95 4.28 -1.60 15.72
C ALA A 95 5.73 -1.59 16.23
N PRO A 96 6.41 -0.43 16.28
CA PRO A 96 7.77 -0.35 16.81
C PRO A 96 7.78 -0.53 18.34
N VAL A 97 8.89 -1.07 18.86
CA VAL A 97 9.11 -1.23 20.30
C VAL A 97 9.25 0.15 20.95
N ASP A 98 8.55 0.37 22.09
CA ASP A 98 8.53 1.64 22.83
C ASP A 98 8.15 2.88 22.00
N ASN A 99 7.43 2.70 20.87
CA ASN A 99 7.19 3.75 19.87
C ASN A 99 8.46 4.39 19.29
N LYS A 100 9.63 3.77 19.54
CA LYS A 100 10.92 4.22 19.03
C LYS A 100 11.20 3.49 17.76
N ILE A 101 11.38 4.25 16.70
CA ILE A 101 11.69 3.66 15.43
C ILE A 101 13.20 3.63 15.29
N VAL A 102 13.75 2.42 15.12
CA VAL A 102 15.19 2.20 15.11
C VAL A 102 15.77 2.66 13.78
N SER A 103 16.82 3.47 13.83
CA SER A 103 17.56 3.92 12.64
C SER A 103 18.08 2.71 11.85
N GLY A 104 17.74 2.62 10.56
CA GLY A 104 18.08 1.47 9.71
C GLY A 104 16.93 0.50 9.44
N GLU A 105 15.83 0.53 10.21
CA GLU A 105 14.58 -0.18 9.84
C GLU A 105 13.75 0.59 8.80
N TYR A 106 14.14 1.85 8.54
CA TYR A 106 13.56 2.73 7.55
C TYR A 106 14.30 2.64 6.22
N LEU A 107 14.34 1.46 5.61
CA LEU A 107 14.52 1.46 4.16
C LEU A 107 13.15 1.73 3.55
N GLY A 108 12.84 3.03 3.41
CA GLY A 108 11.99 3.51 2.32
C GLY A 108 12.71 3.41 0.98
N ASP A 109 13.63 2.45 0.86
CA ASP A 109 14.39 2.21 -0.33
C ASP A 109 13.49 1.37 -1.23
N LEU A 110 13.15 1.95 -2.36
CA LEU A 110 12.24 1.41 -3.37
C LEU A 110 12.76 0.09 -4.01
N THR A 111 13.85 -0.46 -3.48
CA THR A 111 14.62 -1.59 -3.97
C THR A 111 14.16 -2.91 -3.39
N GLU A 112 13.44 -2.90 -2.25
CA GLU A 112 12.91 -4.13 -1.68
C GLU A 112 11.70 -4.64 -2.47
N SER A 113 11.66 -5.95 -2.66
CA SER A 113 10.56 -6.64 -3.32
C SER A 113 10.19 -7.93 -2.61
N LYS A 114 8.94 -8.33 -2.81
CA LYS A 114 8.39 -9.61 -2.35
C LYS A 114 7.93 -10.42 -3.56
N ASN A 115 8.36 -11.67 -3.60
CA ASN A 115 7.95 -12.59 -4.64
C ASN A 115 6.62 -13.26 -4.30
N TYR A 116 5.66 -13.17 -5.23
CA TYR A 116 4.44 -13.95 -5.21
C TYR A 116 4.29 -14.66 -6.55
N LEU A 117 4.13 -15.99 -6.53
CA LEU A 117 3.90 -16.77 -7.75
C LEU A 117 4.93 -16.49 -8.87
N GLY A 118 6.19 -16.19 -8.48
CA GLY A 118 7.26 -15.82 -9.40
C GLY A 118 7.17 -14.41 -9.99
N ILE A 119 6.43 -13.50 -9.35
CA ILE A 119 6.34 -12.07 -9.73
C ILE A 119 6.78 -11.24 -8.52
N GLU A 120 7.70 -10.31 -8.78
CA GLU A 120 8.16 -9.34 -7.77
C GLU A 120 7.17 -8.18 -7.61
N VAL A 121 6.88 -7.85 -6.36
CA VAL A 121 6.02 -6.73 -5.93
C VAL A 121 6.86 -5.78 -5.09
N ASN A 122 6.74 -4.47 -5.32
CA ASN A 122 7.49 -3.47 -4.54
C ASN A 122 7.05 -3.55 -3.08
N TYR A 123 8.00 -3.53 -2.16
CA TYR A 123 7.73 -3.76 -0.76
C TYR A 123 8.15 -2.56 0.09
N TYR A 124 7.28 -2.18 1.02
CA TYR A 124 7.57 -1.16 2.02
C TYR A 124 7.17 -1.65 3.40
N ARG A 125 7.95 -1.25 4.40
CA ARG A 125 7.65 -1.51 5.80
C ARG A 125 7.47 -0.19 6.54
N ILE A 126 6.29 0.02 7.13
CA ILE A 126 5.91 1.30 7.74
C ILE A 126 5.60 1.12 9.22
N PRO A 127 6.22 1.90 10.11
CA PRO A 127 5.88 1.91 11.52
C PRO A 127 4.56 2.65 11.77
N VAL A 128 3.68 2.05 12.54
CA VAL A 128 2.46 2.67 13.05
C VAL A 128 2.72 3.18 14.46
N THR A 129 2.81 4.50 14.60
CA THR A 129 2.99 5.19 15.89
C THR A 129 1.84 6.17 16.13
N PRO A 130 1.51 6.49 17.39
CA PRO A 130 0.51 7.50 17.70
C PRO A 130 0.75 8.82 16.95
N GLY A 131 -0.33 9.43 16.43
CA GLY A 131 -0.28 10.68 15.68
C GLY A 131 0.12 10.55 14.20
N ARG A 132 0.53 9.36 13.73
CA ARG A 132 0.76 9.13 12.29
C ARG A 132 -0.51 8.64 11.60
N ASN A 133 -0.84 9.29 10.49
CA ASN A 133 -1.92 8.86 9.61
C ASN A 133 -1.38 7.86 8.58
N VAL A 134 -1.72 6.59 8.76
CA VAL A 134 -1.24 5.50 7.88
C VAL A 134 -1.77 5.66 6.46
N SER A 135 -3.04 6.02 6.28
CA SER A 135 -3.66 6.25 4.97
C SER A 135 -2.90 7.29 4.15
N LYS A 136 -2.49 8.39 4.78
CA LYS A 136 -1.68 9.43 4.13
C LYS A 136 -0.27 8.98 3.80
N LEU A 137 0.35 8.17 4.65
CA LEU A 137 1.66 7.58 4.33
C LEU A 137 1.56 6.63 3.13
N VAL A 138 0.50 5.82 3.05
CA VAL A 138 0.24 4.94 1.90
C VAL A 138 0.06 5.74 0.61
N GLU A 139 -0.72 6.83 0.64
CA GLU A 139 -0.86 7.75 -0.51
C GLU A 139 0.50 8.30 -0.99
N ILE A 140 1.33 8.77 -0.07
CA ILE A 140 2.66 9.33 -0.39
C ILE A 140 3.56 8.26 -1.01
N ILE A 141 3.57 7.05 -0.47
CA ILE A 141 4.34 5.91 -1.00
C ILE A 141 3.91 5.58 -2.42
N VAL A 142 2.60 5.52 -2.66
CA VAL A 142 2.04 5.26 -3.99
C VAL A 142 2.42 6.36 -4.98
N LEU A 143 2.37 7.63 -4.58
CA LEU A 143 2.80 8.74 -5.43
C LEU A 143 4.29 8.66 -5.76
N ASN A 144 5.14 8.36 -4.76
CA ASN A 144 6.57 8.17 -4.96
C ASN A 144 6.86 7.00 -5.91
N TYR A 145 6.16 5.88 -5.75
CA TYR A 145 6.21 4.74 -6.68
C TYR A 145 5.84 5.15 -8.11
N LYS A 146 4.77 5.93 -8.30
CA LYS A 146 4.36 6.42 -9.63
C LYS A 146 5.41 7.33 -10.25
N VAL A 147 6.09 8.17 -9.47
CA VAL A 147 7.20 9.00 -9.94
C VAL A 147 8.35 8.11 -10.41
N MET A 148 8.80 7.17 -9.58
CA MET A 148 9.87 6.22 -9.92
C MET A 148 9.55 5.41 -11.17
N LYS A 149 8.32 4.88 -11.29
CA LYS A 149 7.89 4.10 -12.46
C LYS A 149 7.93 4.90 -13.77
N LYS A 150 7.74 6.22 -13.69
CA LYS A 150 7.84 7.13 -14.85
C LYS A 150 9.28 7.55 -15.16
N SER A 151 10.09 7.85 -14.15
CA SER A 151 11.47 8.33 -14.30
C SER A 151 12.50 7.21 -14.49
N GLY A 152 12.18 5.98 -14.05
CA GLY A 152 13.12 4.86 -13.96
C GLY A 152 14.16 4.99 -12.84
N LYS A 153 14.07 6.01 -11.98
CA LYS A 153 15.03 6.31 -10.90
C LYS A 153 14.31 6.82 -9.65
N SER A 154 14.77 6.42 -8.47
CA SER A 154 14.28 7.02 -7.23
C SER A 154 14.78 8.46 -7.07
N PHE A 155 14.13 9.25 -6.22
CA PHE A 155 14.62 10.59 -5.88
C PHE A 155 16.03 10.54 -5.26
N ILE A 156 16.31 9.52 -4.46
CA ILE A 156 17.64 9.34 -3.84
C ILE A 156 18.69 9.03 -4.91
N ASP A 157 18.38 8.21 -5.92
CA ASP A 157 19.30 7.97 -7.04
C ASP A 157 19.63 9.27 -7.76
N ASN A 158 18.63 10.12 -8.01
CA ASN A 158 18.83 11.41 -8.66
C ASN A 158 19.67 12.34 -7.78
N LEU A 159 19.39 12.43 -6.48
CA LEU A 159 20.14 13.27 -5.56
C LEU A 159 21.59 12.81 -5.43
N ASN A 160 21.83 11.49 -5.36
CA ASN A 160 23.18 10.94 -5.31
C ASN A 160 23.96 11.24 -6.59
N GLN A 161 23.32 11.12 -7.76
CA GLN A 161 23.93 11.51 -9.03
C GLN A 161 24.24 13.01 -9.07
N ASP A 162 23.32 13.87 -8.62
CA ASP A 162 23.54 15.33 -8.56
C ASP A 162 24.70 15.70 -7.62
N ILE A 163 24.83 15.02 -6.47
CA ILE A 163 25.95 15.21 -5.53
C ILE A 163 27.26 14.77 -6.18
N ILE A 164 27.29 13.61 -6.84
CA ILE A 164 28.46 13.11 -7.56
C ILE A 164 28.86 14.12 -8.66
N ASP A 165 27.90 14.60 -9.44
CA ASP A 165 28.13 15.55 -10.52
C ASP A 165 28.66 16.89 -10.01
N ARG A 166 28.19 17.40 -8.87
CA ARG A 166 28.70 18.62 -8.24
C ARG A 166 30.14 18.44 -7.74
N ASN A 167 30.42 17.32 -7.07
CA ASN A 167 31.77 16.99 -6.62
C ASN A 167 32.76 16.87 -7.81
N LEU A 168 32.31 16.33 -8.95
CA LEU A 168 33.12 16.26 -10.18
C LEU A 168 33.33 17.63 -10.84
N ARG A 169 32.41 18.59 -10.64
CA ARG A 169 32.52 19.97 -11.13
C ARG A 169 33.33 20.90 -10.22
N GLY A 170 33.66 20.45 -9.01
CA GLY A 170 34.45 21.22 -8.05
C GLY A 170 33.68 22.38 -7.40
N GLU A 171 32.36 22.27 -7.31
CA GLU A 171 31.47 23.20 -6.58
C GLU A 171 31.25 22.78 -5.12
#